data_AF-A0A496R493-F1
#
_entry.id   AF-A0A496R493-F1
#
_cell.length_a   1.000
_cell.length_b   1.000
_cell.length_c   1.000
_cell.angle_alpha   90.00
_cell.angle_beta   90.00
_cell.angle_gamma   90.00
#
_symmetry.space_group_name_H-M   'P 1'
#
loop_
_entity.id
_entity.type
_entity.pdbx_description
1 polymer ?
#
loop_
_entity_poly.entity_id
_entity_poly.type
_entity_poly.pdbx_seq_one_letter_code
_entity_poly.pdbx_strand_id
1 'polypeptide(L)' 'IIHGKGEGTLQKVVYDILSESGNIESYNFAKPEAGGFGKTIVRLKE' A
#
# COMPACT_ATOMS: atom_id res chain seq x y z
N ILE A 1 -1.84 -4.04 3.55
CA ILE A 1 -2.89 -3.04 3.87
C ILE A 1 -4.03 -3.20 2.87
N ILE A 2 -5.23 -3.57 3.33
CA ILE A 2 -6.43 -3.61 2.48
C ILE A 2 -7.18 -2.30 2.70
N HIS A 3 -7.29 -1.48 1.66
CA HIS A 3 -7.93 -0.16 1.74
C HIS A 3 -9.11 -0.02 0.76
N GLY A 4 -9.32 -1.01 -0.13
CA GLY A 4 -10.33 -0.94 -1.18
C GLY A 4 -9.93 0.01 -2.31
N LYS A 5 -10.70 0.03 -3.40
CA LYS A 5 -10.43 0.92 -4.53
C LYS A 5 -11.02 2.32 -4.29
N GLY A 6 -12.35 2.42 -4.10
CA GLY A 6 -13.04 3.70 -4.00
C GLY A 6 -12.59 4.69 -5.09
N GLU A 7 -12.52 5.97 -4.74
CA GLU A 7 -11.91 7.04 -5.56
C GLU A 7 -10.37 7.12 -5.41
N GLY A 8 -9.75 6.14 -4.74
CA GLY A 8 -8.30 6.14 -4.50
C GLY A 8 -7.81 7.06 -3.36
N THR A 9 -8.71 7.68 -2.59
CA THR A 9 -8.32 8.55 -1.46
C THR A 9 -7.46 7.81 -0.43
N LEU A 10 -7.91 6.64 0.03
CA LEU A 10 -7.14 5.84 0.99
C LEU A 10 -5.86 5.27 0.39
N GLN A 11 -5.87 4.94 -0.89
CA GLN A 11 -4.67 4.51 -1.61
C GLN A 11 -3.58 5.58 -1.54
N LYS A 12 -3.94 6.84 -1.84
CA LYS A 12 -3.01 7.97 -1.80
C LYS A 12 -2.47 8.21 -0.39
N VAL A 13 -3.36 8.30 0.60
CA VAL A 13 -2.96 8.51 2.01
C VAL A 13 -2.05 7.39 2.52
N VAL A 14 -2.33 6.13 2.17
CA VAL A 14 -1.45 4.99 2.53
C VAL A 14 -0.07 5.15 1.91
N TYR A 15 0.01 5.52 0.62
CA TYR A 15 1.29 5.72 -0.05
C TYR A 15 2.09 6.88 0.55
N ASP A 16 1.43 7.99 0.85
CA ASP A 16 2.07 9.15 1.48
C ASP A 16 2.69 8.74 2.84
N ILE A 17 1.92 8.08 3.72
CA ILE A 17 2.39 7.60 5.03
C ILE A 17 3.55 6.60 4.89
N LEU A 18 3.46 5.66 3.96
CA LEU A 18 4.51 4.65 3.76
C LEU A 18 5.80 5.27 3.22
N SER A 19 5.71 6.30 2.40
CA SER A 19 6.87 7.00 1.83
C SER A 19 7.70 7.75 2.88
N GLU A 20 7.06 8.20 3.95
CA GLU A 20 7.69 8.94 5.05
C GLU A 20 8.21 8.03 6.16
N SER A 21 7.85 6.74 6.15
CA SER A 21 8.17 5.81 7.23
C SER A 21 9.55 5.19 7.07
N GLY A 22 10.43 5.50 8.02
CA GLY A 22 11.79 4.94 8.10
C GLY A 22 11.85 3.42 8.35
N ASN A 23 10.73 2.79 8.72
CA ASN A 23 10.64 1.36 9.03
C ASN A 23 10.22 0.49 7.84
N ILE A 24 9.94 1.10 6.69
CA ILE A 24 9.50 0.39 5.48
C ILE A 24 10.71 0.08 4.59
N GLU A 25 10.83 -1.16 4.14
CA GLU A 25 11.80 -1.59 3.15
C GLU A 25 11.26 -1.37 1.73
N SER A 26 10.01 -1.80 1.47
CA SER A 26 9.34 -1.59 0.19
C SER A 26 7.83 -1.69 0.31
N TYR A 27 7.12 -1.11 -0.67
CA TYR A 27 5.68 -1.25 -0.81
C TYR A 27 5.24 -1.19 -2.27
N ASN A 28 4.22 -1.98 -2.61
CA ASN A 28 3.69 -2.06 -3.96
C ASN A 28 2.23 -2.51 -3.94
N PHE A 29 1.52 -2.29 -5.05
CA PHE A 29 0.18 -2.85 -5.22
C PHE A 29 0.22 -4.38 -5.24
N ALA A 30 -0.83 -5.00 -4.70
CA ALA A 30 -1.04 -6.42 -4.85
C ALA A 30 -1.26 -6.77 -6.34
N LYS A 31 -0.96 -8.02 -6.71
CA LYS A 31 -1.33 -8.55 -8.02
C LYS A 31 -2.86 -8.51 -8.21
N PRO A 32 -3.38 -8.43 -9.45
CA PRO A 32 -4.82 -8.40 -9.71
C PRO A 32 -5.59 -9.53 -9.01
N GLU A 33 -5.03 -10.74 -9.02
CA GLU A 33 -5.64 -11.96 -8.43
C GLU A 33 -5.66 -11.91 -6.90
N ALA A 34 -4.89 -11.01 -6.29
CA ALA A 34 -4.73 -10.88 -4.84
C ALA A 34 -5.31 -9.57 -4.27
N GLY A 35 -6.13 -8.86 -5.05
CA GLY A 35 -6.81 -7.62 -4.65
C GLY A 35 -6.40 -6.36 -5.42
N GLY A 36 -5.39 -6.45 -6.30
CA GLY A 36 -4.97 -5.37 -7.19
C GLY A 36 -4.71 -4.05 -6.47
N PHE A 37 -5.11 -2.95 -7.11
CA PHE A 37 -4.98 -1.59 -6.56
C PHE A 37 -5.78 -1.34 -5.27
N GLY A 38 -6.66 -2.24 -4.82
CA GLY A 38 -7.35 -2.10 -3.54
C GLY A 38 -6.53 -2.54 -2.32
N LYS A 39 -5.30 -2.99 -2.55
CA LYS A 39 -4.42 -3.55 -1.54
C LYS A 39 -2.97 -3.17 -1.80
N THR A 40 -2.29 -2.66 -0.78
CA THR A 40 -0.84 -2.44 -0.77
C THR A 40 -0.15 -3.55 0.01
N ILE A 41 0.82 -4.21 -0.60
CA ILE A 41 1.76 -5.12 0.05
C ILE A 41 2.92 -4.27 0.57
N VAL A 42 3.31 -4.50 1.83
CA VAL A 42 4.35 -3.73 2.51
C VAL A 42 5.33 -4.70 3.12
N ARG A 43 6.62 -4.44 2.94
CA ARG A 43 7.73 -5.14 3.59
C ARG A 43 8.38 -4.20 4.60
N LEU A 44 8.47 -4.64 5.85
CA LEU A 44 9.14 -3.91 6.93
C LEU A 44 10.63 -4.25 6.93
N LYS A 45 11.45 -3.31 7.40
CA LYS A 45 12.86 -3.59 7.71
C LYS A 45 12.93 -4.58 8.89
N GLU A 46 13.98 -5.40 8.90
CA GLU A 46 14.34 -6.25 10.04
C GLU A 46 14.81 -5.44 11.25
#